data_AF-A0A5K0Z8H6-F1
#
_entry.id   AF-A0A5K0Z8H6-F1
#
_cell.length_a   1.000
_cell.length_b   1.000
_cell.length_c   1.000
_cell.angle_alpha   90.00
_cell.angle_beta   90.00
_cell.angle_gamma   90.00
#
_symmetry.space_group_name_H-M   'P 1'
#
loop_
_entity.id
_entity.type
_entity.pdbx_description
1 polymer ?
#
loop_
_entity_poly.entity_id
_entity_poly.type
_entity_poly.pdbx_seq_one_letter_code
_entity_poly.pdbx_strand_id
1 'polypeptide(L)'
;LKYGTRACCGHGGDPYNFDPRVFCGNTKVINGSTVTASACSDPQNYVSWDGIHFSEAANKAIAYAILSGDYFSPSFPIGKLCDLQPIG
;
A
#
# COMPACT_ATOMS: atom_id res chain seq x y z
N LEU A 1 -10.46 3.44 0.44
CA LEU A 1 -9.80 2.14 0.67
C LEU A 1 -10.60 1.40 1.74
N LYS A 2 -10.94 0.13 1.51
CA LYS A 2 -11.81 -0.68 2.39
C LYS A 2 -11.04 -1.32 3.55
N TYR A 3 -9.78 -1.68 3.32
CA TYR A 3 -8.94 -2.36 4.31
C TYR A 3 -7.76 -1.46 4.71
N GLY A 4 -7.75 -1.03 5.97
CA GLY A 4 -6.70 -0.15 6.50
C GLY A 4 -5.47 -0.93 6.98
N THR A 5 -5.65 -1.72 8.05
CA THR A 5 -4.54 -2.39 8.75
C THR A 5 -4.20 -3.78 8.19
N ARG A 6 -5.10 -4.38 7.40
CA ARG A 6 -4.87 -5.66 6.75
C ARG A 6 -4.00 -5.45 5.51
N ALA A 7 -2.94 -6.24 5.34
CA ALA A 7 -2.10 -6.26 4.15
C ALA A 7 -2.76 -7.04 3.00
N CYS A 8 -2.61 -6.55 1.77
CA CYS A 8 -3.11 -7.24 0.57
C CYS A 8 -2.28 -8.49 0.27
N CYS A 9 -0.96 -8.38 0.23
CA CYS A 9 -0.03 -9.47 -0.01
C CYS A 9 0.59 -9.97 1.28
N GLY A 10 0.22 -11.17 1.71
CA GLY A 10 0.70 -11.65 3.00
C GLY A 10 0.20 -13.01 3.40
N HIS A 11 0.55 -13.36 4.64
CA HIS A 11 0.15 -14.56 5.35
C HIS A 11 -0.03 -14.19 6.83
N GLY A 12 -0.78 -14.97 7.60
CA GLY A 12 -0.98 -14.74 9.03
C GLY A 12 -2.44 -14.48 9.43
N GLY A 13 -3.34 -14.30 8.46
CA GLY A 13 -4.79 -14.17 8.74
C GLY A 13 -5.17 -12.83 9.36
N ASP A 14 -6.38 -12.74 9.91
CA ASP A 14 -6.85 -11.50 10.55
C ASP A 14 -6.12 -11.19 11.87
N PRO A 15 -5.99 -9.89 12.22
CA PRO A 15 -6.52 -8.73 11.50
C PRO A 15 -5.54 -8.11 10.48
N TYR A 16 -4.27 -8.51 10.48
CA TYR A 16 -3.21 -7.80 9.76
C TYR A 16 -2.77 -8.47 8.46
N ASN A 17 -2.99 -9.77 8.30
CA ASN A 17 -2.50 -10.57 7.18
C ASN A 17 -0.99 -10.40 6.92
N PHE A 18 -0.21 -10.33 8.00
CA PHE A 18 1.24 -10.15 7.96
C PHE A 18 1.94 -11.15 8.88
N ASP A 19 2.99 -11.81 8.37
CA ASP A 19 3.87 -12.69 9.13
C ASP A 19 5.32 -12.35 8.76
N PRO A 20 6.12 -11.79 9.69
CA PRO A 20 7.50 -11.37 9.40
C PRO A 20 8.43 -12.54 9.04
N ARG A 21 7.99 -13.79 9.23
CA ARG A 21 8.77 -14.97 8.84
C ARG A 21 8.67 -15.22 7.34
N VAL A 22 7.62 -14.78 6.65
CA VAL A 22 7.37 -15.01 5.20
C VAL A 22 6.87 -13.74 4.52
N PHE A 23 7.79 -12.99 3.89
CA PHE A 23 7.43 -11.78 3.14
C PHE A 23 6.67 -12.10 1.84
N CYS A 24 5.90 -11.13 1.36
CA CYS A 24 5.13 -11.19 0.11
C CYS A 24 5.90 -11.84 -1.04
N GLY A 25 5.24 -12.77 -1.76
CA GLY A 25 5.82 -13.50 -2.89
C GLY A 25 6.71 -14.69 -2.49
N ASN A 26 7.10 -14.82 -1.23
CA ASN A 26 7.90 -15.95 -0.76
C ASN A 26 7.03 -17.11 -0.30
N THR A 27 7.61 -18.30 -0.42
CA THR A 27 7.11 -19.55 0.14
C THR A 27 8.12 -20.10 1.15
N LYS A 28 7.68 -20.48 2.34
CA LYS A 28 8.54 -21.03 3.40
C LYS A 28 7.85 -22.14 4.17
N VAL A 29 8.64 -22.99 4.82
CA VAL A 29 8.13 -23.96 5.79
C VAL A 29 8.11 -23.30 7.16
N ILE A 30 6.91 -23.15 7.74
CA ILE A 30 6.68 -22.60 9.08
C ILE A 30 5.90 -23.64 9.87
N ASN A 31 6.42 -24.04 11.04
CA ASN A 31 5.81 -25.07 11.90
C ASN A 31 5.50 -26.38 11.14
N GLY A 32 6.38 -26.79 10.22
CA GLY A 32 6.20 -28.01 9.41
C GLY A 32 5.20 -27.88 8.24
N SER A 33 4.55 -26.73 8.06
CA SER A 33 3.63 -26.46 6.95
C SER A 33 4.25 -25.53 5.92
N THR A 34 4.07 -25.82 4.63
CA THR A 34 4.46 -24.90 3.55
C THR A 34 3.43 -23.78 3.46
N VAL A 35 3.88 -22.55 3.60
CA VAL A 35 3.04 -21.35 3.53
C VAL A 35 3.59 -20.39 2.48
N THR A 36 2.70 -19.71 1.78
CA THR A 36 3.02 -18.69 0.78
C THR A 36 2.32 -17.40 1.16
N ALA A 37 3.08 -16.31 1.23
CA ALA A 37 2.51 -14.98 1.33
C ALA A 37 2.10 -14.52 -0.07
N SER A 38 0.79 -14.38 -0.31
CA SER A 38 0.23 -14.15 -1.65
C SER A 38 -0.61 -12.88 -1.70
N ALA A 39 -0.68 -12.28 -2.89
CA ALA A 39 -1.44 -11.06 -3.15
C ALA A 39 -2.95 -11.32 -3.09
N CYS A 40 -3.70 -10.33 -2.58
CA CYS A 40 -5.15 -10.30 -2.64
C CYS A 40 -5.65 -10.07 -4.09
N SER A 41 -6.92 -10.36 -4.34
CA SER A 41 -7.53 -10.19 -5.67
C SER A 41 -7.92 -8.75 -5.99
N ASP A 42 -8.02 -7.87 -4.99
CA ASP A 42 -8.48 -6.48 -5.12
C ASP A 42 -7.52 -5.46 -4.49
N PRO A 43 -6.25 -5.37 -4.95
CA PRO A 43 -5.21 -4.55 -4.32
C PRO A 43 -5.54 -3.06 -4.21
N GLN A 44 -6.46 -2.58 -5.06
CA GLN A 44 -6.93 -1.20 -5.11
C GLN A 44 -7.78 -0.78 -3.88
N ASN A 45 -8.18 -1.73 -3.04
CA ASN A 45 -8.97 -1.48 -1.83
C ASN A 45 -8.16 -1.47 -0.52
N TYR A 46 -6.84 -1.67 -0.59
CA TYR A 46 -5.98 -1.83 0.58
C TYR A 46 -5.10 -0.59 0.80
N VAL A 47 -4.88 -0.21 2.06
CA VAL A 47 -3.84 0.79 2.42
C VAL A 47 -2.45 0.13 2.40
N SER A 48 -2.31 -1.01 3.06
CA SER A 48 -1.05 -1.75 3.15
C SER A 48 -0.92 -2.78 2.02
N TRP A 49 0.21 -2.75 1.30
CA TRP A 49 0.55 -3.78 0.33
C TRP A 49 0.97 -5.07 1.05
N ASP A 50 2.03 -5.04 1.85
CA ASP A 50 2.69 -6.24 2.39
C ASP A 50 2.91 -6.22 3.91
N GLY A 51 2.25 -5.29 4.61
CA GLY A 51 2.45 -5.05 6.05
C GLY A 51 3.54 -4.01 6.36
N ILE A 52 4.30 -3.57 5.35
CA ILE A 52 5.41 -2.61 5.50
C ILE A 52 5.22 -1.42 4.55
N HIS A 53 4.91 -1.68 3.29
CA HIS A 53 4.75 -0.68 2.24
C HIS A 53 3.28 -0.33 1.98
N PHE A 54 3.04 0.91 1.53
CA PHE A 54 1.73 1.30 1.00
C PHE A 54 1.45 0.64 -0.35
N SER A 55 0.19 0.35 -0.60
CA SER A 55 -0.28 -0.06 -1.92
C SER A 55 -0.13 1.07 -2.95
N GLU A 56 -0.17 0.72 -4.23
CA GLU A 56 -0.25 1.69 -5.31
C GLU A 56 -1.44 2.65 -5.12
N ALA A 57 -2.61 2.12 -4.75
CA ALA A 57 -3.81 2.93 -4.55
C ALA A 57 -3.66 3.94 -3.40
N ALA A 58 -2.99 3.55 -2.32
CA ALA A 58 -2.68 4.44 -1.20
C ALA A 58 -1.65 5.51 -1.61
N ASN A 59 -0.56 5.11 -2.29
CA ASN A 59 0.43 6.06 -2.80
C ASN A 59 -0.17 7.06 -3.79
N LYS A 60 -1.09 6.61 -4.67
CA LYS A 60 -1.82 7.48 -5.59
C LYS A 60 -2.66 8.52 -4.85
N ALA A 61 -3.38 8.11 -3.79
CA ALA A 61 -4.15 9.04 -2.97
C ALA A 61 -3.25 10.08 -2.28
N ILE A 62 -2.11 9.65 -1.72
CA ILE A 62 -1.12 10.55 -1.10
C ILE A 62 -0.56 11.53 -2.12
N ALA A 63 -0.18 11.05 -3.31
CA ALA A 63 0.35 11.90 -4.37
C ALA A 63 -0.65 12.98 -4.79
N TYR A 64 -1.93 12.63 -5.00
CA TYR A 64 -2.96 13.62 -5.33
C TYR A 64 -3.14 14.68 -4.25
N ALA A 65 -3.17 14.26 -2.99
CA ALA A 65 -3.26 15.15 -1.83
C ALA A 65 -2.09 16.16 -1.75
N ILE A 66 -0.89 15.73 -2.12
CA ILE A 66 0.28 16.61 -2.19
C ILE A 66 0.17 17.56 -3.39
N LEU A 67 -0.20 17.04 -4.57
CA LEU A 67 -0.30 17.84 -5.79
C LEU A 67 -1.42 18.89 -5.72
N SER A 68 -2.54 18.58 -5.07
CA SER A 68 -3.64 19.53 -4.82
C SER A 68 -3.26 20.62 -3.82
N GLY A 69 -2.26 20.36 -2.96
CA GLY A 69 -1.82 21.31 -1.94
C GLY A 69 -2.68 21.35 -0.68
N ASP A 70 -3.59 20.39 -0.51
CA ASP A 70 -4.51 20.33 0.64
C ASP A 70 -3.78 20.16 1.98
N TYR A 71 -2.56 19.61 1.94
CA TYR A 71 -1.70 19.37 3.11
C TYR A 71 -0.63 20.46 3.34
N PHE A 72 -0.62 21.53 2.54
CA PHE A 72 0.34 22.62 2.71
C PHE A 72 -0.22 23.74 3.57
N SER A 73 0.68 24.46 4.26
CA SER A 73 0.35 25.66 5.04
C SER A 73 1.31 26.79 4.67
N PRO A 74 0.86 27.83 3.94
CA PRO A 74 -0.49 28.00 3.39
C PRO A 74 -0.81 26.97 2.30
N SER A 75 -2.10 26.69 2.07
CA SER A 75 -2.52 25.76 1.01
C SER A 75 -2.37 26.39 -0.36
N PHE A 76 -1.71 25.69 -1.29
CA PHE A 76 -1.61 26.06 -2.68
C PHE A 76 -1.40 24.80 -3.56
N PRO A 77 -2.08 24.68 -4.71
CA PRO A 77 -1.79 23.61 -5.65
C PRO A 77 -0.39 23.75 -6.22
N ILE A 78 0.37 22.64 -6.31
CA ILE A 78 1.74 22.65 -6.88
C ILE A 78 1.72 23.18 -8.32
N GLY A 79 0.68 22.85 -9.09
CA GLY A 79 0.49 23.32 -10.46
C GLY A 79 0.38 24.84 -10.63
N LYS A 80 0.23 25.62 -9.56
CA LYS A 80 0.31 27.09 -9.60
C LYS A 80 1.73 27.63 -9.56
N LEU A 81 2.68 26.85 -9.04
CA LEU A 81 4.08 27.25 -8.87
C LEU A 81 5.01 26.57 -9.89
N CYS A 82 4.65 25.37 -10.32
CA CYS A 82 5.44 24.56 -11.24
C CYS A 82 4.56 24.06 -12.38
N ASP A 83 5.14 23.90 -13.57
CA ASP A 83 4.50 23.20 -14.67
C ASP A 83 4.57 21.68 -14.42
N LEU A 84 3.43 21.06 -14.12
CA LEU A 84 3.33 19.63 -13.84
C LEU A 84 3.21 18.85 -15.14
N GLN A 85 4.27 18.13 -15.49
CA GLN A 85 4.27 17.27 -16.67
C GLN A 85 3.70 15.88 -16.33
N PRO A 86 2.92 15.25 -17.24
CA PRO A 86 2.52 13.87 -17.09
C PRO A 86 3.74 12.94 -16.98
N ILE A 87 3.62 11.89 -16.18
CA ILE A 87 4.58 10.79 -16.19
C ILE A 87 4.09 9.81 -17.26
N GLY A 88 4.58 9.98 -18.50
CA GLY A 88 4.20 9.18 -19.66
C GLY A 88 4.72 9.77 -20.96
#